data_AF-A0AAU4DTP8-F1
#
_entry.id   AF-A0AAU4DTP8-F1
#
_cell.length_a   1.000
_cell.length_b   1.000
_cell.length_c   1.000
_cell.angle_alpha   90.00
_cell.angle_beta   90.00
_cell.angle_gamma   90.00
#
_symmetry.space_group_name_H-M   'P 1'
#
loop_
_entity.id
_entity.type
_entity.pdbx_description
1 polymer ?
#
loop_
_entity_poly.entity_id
_entity_poly.type
_entity_poly.pdbx_seq_one_letter_code
_entity_poly.pdbx_strand_id
1 'polypeptide(L)'
;MTQLTQVELQGMTAAQGSFQTALDEASNSYANVEGQVEALQASWRGQAASIYNQAMHDWLTDFQKLNGALATMLETLSANTHVYANTHEDTTQVAHQVAQQISAGNPGLAGFPL
;
A
#
# COMPACT_ATOMS: atom_id res chain seq x y z
N MET A 1 24.17 -3.34 -0.42
CA MET A 1 22.90 -2.66 -0.12
C MET A 1 22.55 -1.84 -1.34
N THR A 2 21.47 -2.19 -2.04
CA THR A 2 21.03 -1.51 -3.26
C THR A 2 20.36 -0.19 -2.84
N GLN A 3 20.95 0.93 -3.23
CA GLN A 3 20.43 2.26 -2.91
C GLN A 3 19.16 2.49 -3.73
N LEU A 4 17.99 2.60 -3.09
CA LEU A 4 16.75 2.91 -3.80
C LEU A 4 16.81 4.34 -4.35
N THR A 5 16.53 4.47 -5.63
CA THR A 5 16.56 5.71 -6.41
C THR A 5 15.27 6.52 -6.20
N GLN A 6 15.33 7.84 -6.43
CA GLN A 6 14.18 8.74 -6.37
C GLN A 6 13.01 8.29 -7.28
N VAL A 7 13.34 7.62 -8.39
CA VAL A 7 12.37 7.05 -9.34
C VAL A 7 11.63 5.85 -8.73
N GLU A 8 12.34 4.98 -7.99
CA GLU A 8 11.72 3.84 -7.30
C GLU A 8 10.79 4.30 -6.16
N LEU A 9 11.15 5.37 -5.44
CA LEU A 9 10.27 5.97 -4.41
C LEU A 9 8.99 6.55 -5.03
N GLN A 10 9.10 7.28 -6.15
CA GLN A 10 7.94 7.79 -6.88
C GLN A 10 7.04 6.66 -7.39
N GLY A 11 7.63 5.57 -7.88
CA GLY A 11 6.89 4.38 -8.30
C GLY A 11 6.11 3.74 -7.15
N MET A 12 6.71 3.64 -5.96
CA MET A 12 6.03 3.11 -4.77
C MET A 12 4.88 3.99 -4.31
N THR A 13 5.04 5.32 -4.30
CA THR A 13 3.96 6.27 -3.97
C THR A 13 2.81 6.20 -4.97
N ALA A 14 3.11 6.10 -6.28
CA ALA A 14 2.07 5.93 -7.30
C ALA A 14 1.32 4.61 -7.12
N ALA A 15 2.05 3.51 -6.85
CA ALA A 15 1.46 2.20 -6.59
C ALA A 15 0.54 2.24 -5.35
N GLN A 16 0.94 2.90 -4.26
CA GLN A 16 0.08 3.09 -3.07
C GLN A 16 -1.27 3.71 -3.43
N GLY A 17 -1.26 4.76 -4.26
CA GLY A 17 -2.51 5.38 -4.75
C GLY A 17 -3.39 4.40 -5.50
N SER A 18 -2.81 3.61 -6.42
CA SER A 18 -3.55 2.58 -7.15
C SER A 18 -4.10 1.48 -6.23
N PHE A 19 -3.35 1.03 -5.23
CA PHE A 19 -3.80 0.02 -4.27
C PHE A 19 -4.90 0.56 -3.35
N GLN A 20 -4.82 1.82 -2.94
CA GLN A 20 -5.89 2.46 -2.16
C GLN A 20 -7.18 2.52 -2.97
N THR A 21 -7.13 2.99 -4.22
CA THR A 21 -8.31 3.03 -5.09
C THR A 21 -8.89 1.63 -5.30
N ALA A 22 -8.05 0.63 -5.58
CA ALA A 22 -8.51 -0.74 -5.75
C ALA A 22 -9.17 -1.32 -4.48
N LEU A 23 -8.62 -1.01 -3.30
CA LEU A 23 -9.21 -1.43 -2.02
C LEU A 23 -10.57 -0.77 -1.76
N ASP A 24 -10.69 0.53 -2.07
CA ASP A 24 -11.95 1.27 -1.92
C ASP A 24 -13.03 0.72 -2.86
N GLU A 25 -12.68 0.50 -4.14
CA GLU A 25 -13.58 -0.08 -5.14
C GLU A 25 -14.01 -1.50 -4.77
N ALA A 26 -13.08 -2.34 -4.32
CA ALA A 26 -13.37 -3.70 -3.89
C ALA A 26 -14.27 -3.71 -2.64
N SER A 27 -14.00 -2.85 -1.67
CA SER A 27 -14.84 -2.71 -0.46
C SER A 27 -16.26 -2.25 -0.80
N ASN A 28 -16.41 -1.29 -1.71
CA ASN A 28 -17.71 -0.84 -2.19
C ASN A 28 -18.45 -1.95 -2.96
N SER A 29 -17.75 -2.71 -3.79
CA SER A 29 -18.34 -3.84 -4.51
C SER A 29 -18.83 -4.92 -3.55
N TYR A 30 -18.02 -5.26 -2.55
CA TYR A 30 -18.39 -6.20 -1.48
C TYR A 30 -19.70 -5.78 -0.80
N ALA A 31 -19.78 -4.55 -0.28
CA ALA A 31 -20.96 -4.07 0.44
C ALA A 31 -22.22 -4.05 -0.45
N ASN A 32 -22.07 -3.71 -1.73
CA ASN A 32 -23.18 -3.72 -2.68
C ASN A 32 -23.72 -5.14 -2.94
N VAL A 33 -22.83 -6.12 -3.11
CA VAL A 33 -23.26 -7.50 -3.35
C VAL A 33 -23.83 -8.12 -2.09
N GLU A 34 -23.24 -7.87 -0.92
CA GLU A 34 -23.77 -8.32 0.37
C GLU A 34 -25.21 -7.85 0.57
N GLY A 35 -25.49 -6.55 0.38
CA GLY A 35 -26.84 -6.01 0.50
C GLY A 35 -27.85 -6.59 -0.51
N GLN A 36 -27.41 -6.89 -1.74
CA GLN A 36 -28.26 -7.55 -2.73
C GLN A 36 -28.58 -9.01 -2.34
N VAL A 37 -27.59 -9.73 -1.82
CA VAL A 37 -27.75 -11.11 -1.34
C VAL A 37 -28.72 -11.14 -0.16
N GLU A 38 -28.60 -10.23 0.81
CA GLU A 38 -29.52 -10.13 1.94
C GLU A 38 -30.97 -9.84 1.48
N ALA A 39 -31.15 -8.90 0.55
CA ALA A 39 -32.47 -8.59 0.00
C ALA A 39 -33.10 -9.79 -0.75
N LEU A 40 -32.29 -10.53 -1.50
CA LEU A 40 -32.73 -11.74 -2.19
C LEU A 40 -33.10 -12.84 -1.20
N GLN A 41 -32.31 -13.04 -0.15
CA GLN A 41 -32.56 -14.03 0.91
C GLN A 41 -33.88 -13.79 1.65
N ALA A 42 -34.27 -12.53 1.83
CA ALA A 42 -35.52 -12.19 2.50
C ALA A 42 -36.76 -12.67 1.73
N SER A 43 -36.69 -12.71 0.39
CA SER A 43 -37.85 -12.96 -0.49
C SER A 43 -37.83 -14.31 -1.20
N TRP A 44 -36.65 -14.90 -1.44
CA TRP A 44 -36.51 -16.15 -2.18
C TRP A 44 -36.27 -17.35 -1.27
N ARG A 45 -37.15 -18.36 -1.36
CA ARG A 45 -37.08 -19.59 -0.58
C ARG A 45 -37.08 -20.83 -1.46
N GLY A 46 -36.60 -21.94 -0.89
CA GLY A 46 -36.56 -23.25 -1.53
C GLY A 46 -35.13 -23.79 -1.67
N GLN A 47 -35.00 -25.00 -2.23
CA GLN A 47 -33.72 -25.70 -2.33
C GLN A 47 -32.71 -24.94 -3.19
N ALA A 48 -33.15 -24.33 -4.29
CA ALA A 48 -32.29 -23.51 -5.15
C ALA A 48 -31.78 -22.25 -4.42
N ALA A 49 -32.64 -21.60 -3.61
CA ALA A 49 -32.26 -20.46 -2.80
C ALA A 49 -31.16 -20.84 -1.78
N SER A 50 -31.28 -22.02 -1.15
CA SER A 50 -30.25 -22.52 -0.21
C SER A 50 -28.89 -22.72 -0.88
N ILE A 51 -28.85 -23.27 -2.09
CA ILE A 51 -27.61 -23.49 -2.84
C ILE A 51 -26.98 -22.15 -3.23
N TYR A 52 -27.79 -21.21 -3.73
CA TYR A 52 -27.32 -19.88 -4.10
C TYR A 52 -26.78 -19.11 -2.89
N ASN A 53 -27.48 -19.16 -1.75
CA ASN A 53 -27.06 -18.47 -0.52
C ASN A 53 -25.72 -18.99 -0.01
N GLN A 54 -25.50 -20.30 -0.06
CA GLN A 54 -24.21 -20.88 0.32
C GLN A 54 -23.10 -20.39 -0.62
N ALA A 55 -23.33 -20.46 -1.94
CA ALA A 55 -22.35 -19.99 -2.92
C ALA A 55 -22.01 -18.50 -2.76
N MET A 56 -23.00 -17.67 -2.41
CA MET A 56 -22.78 -16.25 -2.14
C MET A 56 -22.07 -15.99 -0.82
N HIS A 57 -22.35 -16.77 0.22
CA HIS A 57 -21.59 -16.69 1.46
C HIS A 57 -20.11 -17.06 1.26
N ASP A 58 -19.85 -18.12 0.49
CA ASP A 58 -18.49 -18.55 0.15
C ASP A 58 -17.77 -17.48 -0.70
N TRP A 59 -18.47 -16.93 -1.70
CA TRP A 59 -17.94 -15.84 -2.52
C TRP A 59 -17.61 -14.59 -1.71
N LEU A 60 -18.50 -14.15 -0.81
CA LEU A 60 -18.25 -13.01 0.09
C LEU A 60 -17.04 -13.27 0.99
N THR A 61 -16.94 -14.48 1.54
CA THR A 61 -15.79 -14.90 2.37
C THR A 61 -14.47 -14.80 1.60
N ASP A 62 -14.45 -15.28 0.35
CA ASP A 62 -13.24 -15.19 -0.49
C ASP A 62 -12.94 -13.75 -0.92
N PHE A 63 -13.96 -12.94 -1.19
CA PHE A 63 -13.81 -11.54 -1.52
C PHE A 63 -13.24 -10.73 -0.34
N GLN A 64 -13.62 -11.07 0.89
CA GLN A 64 -13.06 -10.47 2.09
C GLN A 64 -11.55 -10.77 2.24
N LYS A 65 -11.11 -11.97 1.83
CA LYS A 65 -9.67 -12.30 1.78
C LYS A 65 -8.92 -11.44 0.76
N LEU A 66 -9.52 -11.17 -0.40
CA LEU A 66 -8.96 -10.27 -1.39
C LEU A 66 -8.78 -8.86 -0.82
N ASN A 67 -9.80 -8.32 -0.15
CA ASN A 67 -9.71 -7.01 0.52
C ASN A 67 -8.58 -7.01 1.58
N GLY A 68 -8.45 -8.08 2.36
CA GLY A 68 -7.36 -8.24 3.32
C GLY A 68 -5.98 -8.21 2.66
N ALA A 69 -5.79 -8.92 1.54
CA ALA A 69 -4.53 -8.93 0.81
C ALA A 69 -4.16 -7.56 0.23
N LEU A 70 -5.15 -6.81 -0.31
CA LEU A 70 -4.96 -5.45 -0.79
C LEU A 70 -4.55 -4.50 0.36
N ALA A 71 -5.20 -4.61 1.52
CA ALA A 71 -4.84 -3.84 2.71
C ALA A 71 -3.41 -4.15 3.19
N THR A 72 -3.01 -5.43 3.23
CA THR A 72 -1.63 -5.83 3.59
C THR A 72 -0.61 -5.29 2.60
N MET A 73 -0.91 -5.29 1.29
CA MET A 73 -0.02 -4.69 0.29
C MET A 73 0.14 -3.19 0.51
N LEU A 74 -0.96 -2.48 0.79
CA LEU A 74 -0.93 -1.05 1.07
C LEU A 74 -0.11 -0.73 2.33
N GLU A 75 -0.30 -1.48 3.42
CA GLU A 75 0.48 -1.33 4.66
C GLU A 75 1.97 -1.57 4.40
N THR A 76 2.30 -2.63 3.67
CA THR A 76 3.69 -2.98 3.32
C THR A 76 4.32 -1.88 2.47
N LEU A 77 3.60 -1.37 1.47
CA LEU A 77 4.08 -0.26 0.65
C LEU A 77 4.26 1.00 1.49
N SER A 78 3.33 1.32 2.40
CA SER A 78 3.42 2.49 3.29
C SER A 78 4.64 2.43 4.20
N ALA A 79 4.85 1.29 4.88
CA ALA A 79 5.97 1.09 5.78
C ALA A 79 7.32 1.22 5.04
N ASN A 80 7.45 0.61 3.86
CA ASN A 80 8.67 0.69 3.08
C ASN A 80 8.93 2.13 2.58
N THR A 81 7.94 2.78 1.97
CA THR A 81 8.08 4.16 1.47
C THR A 81 8.46 5.14 2.59
N HIS A 82 7.88 5.01 3.78
CA HIS A 82 8.19 5.90 4.91
C HIS A 82 9.64 5.72 5.40
N VAL A 83 10.12 4.48 5.52
CA VAL A 83 11.51 4.18 5.90
C VAL A 83 12.49 4.76 4.87
N TYR A 84 12.20 4.63 3.58
CA TYR A 84 13.05 5.18 2.53
C TYR A 84 13.01 6.70 2.45
N ALA A 85 11.84 7.33 2.61
CA ALA A 85 11.71 8.78 2.62
C ALA A 85 12.58 9.41 3.73
N ASN A 86 12.46 8.92 4.97
CA ASN A 86 13.24 9.43 6.10
C ASN A 86 14.75 9.19 5.90
N THR A 87 15.14 8.00 5.46
CA THR A 87 16.56 7.67 5.21
C THR A 87 17.16 8.50 4.05
N HIS A 88 16.35 8.80 3.04
CA HIS A 88 16.77 9.61 1.90
C HIS A 88 16.91 11.08 2.28
N GLU A 89 15.99 11.65 3.06
CA GLU A 89 16.12 13.02 3.58
C GLU A 89 17.41 13.18 4.38
N ASP A 90 17.68 12.28 5.33
CA ASP A 90 18.92 12.30 6.13
C ASP A 90 20.18 12.21 5.24
N THR A 91 20.19 11.29 4.27
CA THR A 91 21.35 11.08 3.39
C THR A 91 21.56 12.27 2.45
N THR A 92 20.48 12.84 1.92
CA THR A 92 20.54 13.97 0.97
C THR A 92 20.94 15.25 1.71
N GLN A 93 20.47 15.44 2.94
CA GLN A 93 20.84 16.56 3.79
C GLN A 93 22.31 16.47 4.20
N VAL A 94 22.82 15.28 4.56
CA VAL A 94 24.25 15.03 4.80
C VAL A 94 25.07 15.25 3.52
N ALA A 95 24.62 14.75 2.37
CA ALA A 95 25.31 14.95 1.09
C ALA A 95 25.35 16.45 0.70
N HIS A 96 24.27 17.19 0.91
CA HIS A 96 24.26 18.65 0.71
C HIS A 96 25.18 19.37 1.69
N GLN A 97 25.22 18.96 2.96
CA GLN A 97 26.16 19.52 3.95
C GLN A 97 27.61 19.25 3.55
N VAL A 98 27.94 18.03 3.11
CA VAL A 98 29.28 17.68 2.62
C VAL A 98 29.62 18.47 1.35
N ALA A 99 28.69 18.61 0.39
CA ALA A 99 28.90 19.41 -0.81
C ALA A 99 29.14 20.90 -0.50
N GLN A 100 28.42 21.45 0.49
CA GLN A 100 28.61 22.82 0.97
C GLN A 100 29.97 23.00 1.68
N GLN A 101 30.40 22.01 2.46
CA GLN A 101 31.72 22.04 3.13
C GLN A 101 32.87 21.98 2.12
N ILE A 102 32.73 21.17 1.07
CA ILE A 102 33.70 21.08 -0.02
C ILE A 102 33.74 22.40 -0.83
N SER A 103 32.58 22.99 -1.16
CA SER A 103 32.55 24.23 -1.95
C SER A 103 33.05 25.46 -1.16
N ALA A 104 32.92 25.44 0.17
CA ALA A 104 33.48 26.45 1.07
C ALA A 104 35.01 26.37 1.23
N GLY A 105 35.68 25.41 0.58
CA GLY A 105 37.14 25.31 0.56
C GLY A 105 37.77 24.77 1.84
N ASN A 106 37.00 24.09 2.70
CA ASN A 106 37.52 23.46 3.92
C ASN A 106 37.73 21.95 3.69
N PRO A 107 38.98 21.46 3.51
CA PRO A 107 39.24 20.07 3.12
C PRO A 107 39.11 19.06 4.28
N GLY A 108 38.67 19.48 5.46
CA GLY A 108 38.44 18.60 6.60
C GLY A 108 37.17 17.78 6.42
N LEU A 109 37.29 16.56 5.90
CA LEU A 109 36.20 15.59 5.92
C LEU A 109 35.81 15.33 7.38
N ALA A 110 34.55 15.59 7.73
CA ALA A 110 34.02 15.29 9.06
C ALA A 110 34.17 13.78 9.33
N GLY A 111 35.07 13.42 10.26
CA GLY A 111 35.29 12.04 10.70
C GLY A 111 36.62 11.39 10.32
N PHE A 112 37.51 12.07 9.57
CA PHE A 112 38.87 11.59 9.36
C PHE A 112 39.88 12.47 10.13
N PRO A 113 40.59 11.93 11.14
CA PRO A 113 41.79 12.60 11.62
C PRO A 113 42.88 12.50 10.53
N LEU A 114 43.66 13.57 10.39
CA LEU A 114 44.82 13.67 9.47
C LEU A 114 45.80 12.50 9.64
#